data_AF-A0A443S0G9-F1
#
_entry.id   AF-A0A443S0G9-F1
#
_cell.length_a   1.000
_cell.length_b   1.000
_cell.length_c   1.000
_cell.angle_alpha   90.00
_cell.angle_beta   90.00
_cell.angle_gamma   90.00
#
_symmetry.space_group_name_H-M   'P 1'
#
loop_
_entity.id
_entity.type
_entity.pdbx_description
1 polymer ?
#
loop_
_entity_poly.entity_id
_entity_poly.type
_entity_poly.pdbx_seq_one_letter_code
_entity_poly.pdbx_strand_id
1 'polypeptide(L)'
;KRESKQHFLKMSSNKNNPEMQTDKADSGQDLCGLLLNLFSILAIVITLPFSLLFCLKVVQEYERAVIFRLGRLPHGGAKGPGIFFILPCIENYTKVDLRTLTFDVPPQEVLTKDSVTVSVDAVVYYRVQNATVSVANVENAHHSTRLLAQTTLRNMLGTHNLHEILSDRESISASMQRYLDNVTDYWGIKVERVEVKDVRLPVQLQRAMAAEAEAAREAKAKVIAAEGEHKASRALKDAAEVIAQSPAALQLRYLQTLNTISTEKNSTIIFPLPIEFMSAFKNQ
;
A
#
# COMPACT_ATOMS: atom_id res chain seq x y z
N LYS A 1 -26.18 -20.59 -14.45
CA LYS A 1 -25.60 -19.38 -13.78
C LYS A 1 -26.24 -19.05 -12.41
N ARG A 2 -27.40 -19.64 -12.03
CA ARG A 2 -28.00 -19.50 -10.68
C ARG A 2 -27.61 -20.62 -9.70
N GLU A 3 -27.33 -21.83 -10.17
CA GLU A 3 -26.96 -22.97 -9.30
C GLU A 3 -25.52 -22.90 -8.77
N SER A 4 -24.58 -22.37 -9.56
CA SER A 4 -23.18 -22.14 -9.14
C SER A 4 -23.07 -21.12 -8.00
N LYS A 5 -24.03 -20.18 -7.90
CA LYS A 5 -24.09 -19.22 -6.79
C LYS A 5 -24.66 -19.84 -5.52
N GLN A 6 -25.55 -20.82 -5.61
CA GLN A 6 -26.08 -21.52 -4.43
C GLN A 6 -25.03 -22.43 -3.80
N HIS A 7 -24.17 -23.08 -4.60
CA HIS A 7 -23.04 -23.85 -4.07
C HIS A 7 -22.00 -22.96 -3.37
N PHE A 8 -21.77 -21.74 -3.85
CA PHE A 8 -20.85 -20.79 -3.24
C PHE A 8 -21.42 -20.15 -1.95
N LEU A 9 -22.74 -19.88 -1.92
CA LEU A 9 -23.43 -19.40 -0.72
C LEU A 9 -23.55 -20.48 0.37
N LYS A 10 -23.58 -21.77 0.03
CA LYS A 10 -23.55 -22.87 1.01
C LYS A 10 -22.17 -23.07 1.64
N MET A 11 -21.09 -22.67 0.96
CA MET A 11 -19.73 -22.72 1.51
C MET A 11 -19.43 -21.57 2.49
N SER A 12 -20.16 -20.45 2.42
CA SER A 12 -19.94 -19.29 3.30
C SER A 12 -20.75 -19.31 4.60
N SER A 13 -21.66 -20.27 4.79
CA SER A 13 -22.54 -20.35 5.96
C SER A 13 -22.11 -21.38 7.02
N ASN A 14 -20.91 -21.96 6.89
CA ASN A 14 -20.38 -22.92 7.86
C ASN A 14 -19.07 -22.42 8.49
N LYS A 15 -19.17 -21.30 9.21
CA LYS A 15 -18.04 -20.72 9.96
C LYS A 15 -18.52 -20.26 11.35
N ASN A 16 -19.12 -21.17 12.11
CA ASN A 16 -19.40 -20.97 13.53
C ASN A 16 -18.81 -22.14 14.31
N ASN A 17 -17.89 -21.78 15.22
CA ASN A 17 -17.25 -22.58 16.25
C ASN A 17 -16.42 -23.81 15.80
N PRO A 18 -15.08 -23.79 15.98
CA PRO A 18 -14.44 -24.98 16.49
C PRO A 18 -14.91 -25.11 17.95
N GLU A 19 -15.95 -25.91 18.16
CA GLU A 19 -16.17 -26.50 19.47
C GLU A 19 -14.89 -27.25 19.83
N MET A 20 -14.16 -26.67 20.78
CA MET A 20 -13.06 -27.29 21.49
C MET A 20 -13.64 -28.56 22.12
N GLN A 21 -13.47 -29.68 21.43
CA GLN A 21 -13.83 -31.00 21.90
C GLN A 21 -13.13 -31.23 23.25
N THR A 22 -13.90 -31.12 24.31
CA THR A 22 -13.57 -31.62 25.64
C THR A 22 -13.49 -33.13 25.58
N ASP A 23 -12.31 -33.64 25.21
CA ASP A 23 -11.96 -35.01 25.51
C ASP A 23 -11.60 -35.10 27.00
N LYS A 24 -12.57 -35.64 27.75
CA LYS A 24 -12.41 -36.15 29.09
C LYS A 24 -11.43 -37.34 29.07
N ALA A 25 -10.15 -37.07 29.18
CA ALA A 25 -9.14 -38.08 29.47
C ALA A 25 -7.99 -37.47 30.27
N ASP A 26 -8.24 -37.12 31.53
CA ASP A 26 -7.17 -36.80 32.49
C ASP A 26 -7.65 -36.94 33.93
N SER A 27 -7.57 -38.16 34.47
CA SER A 27 -7.61 -38.37 35.92
C SER A 27 -6.24 -38.77 36.49
N GLY A 28 -5.27 -39.10 35.62
CA GLY A 28 -3.91 -39.48 36.01
C GLY A 28 -2.86 -38.36 35.93
N GLN A 29 -3.04 -37.34 35.08
CA GLN A 29 -2.06 -36.26 34.91
C GLN A 29 -2.20 -35.12 35.94
N ASP A 30 -3.37 -34.97 36.56
CA ASP A 30 -3.60 -33.95 37.58
C ASP A 30 -2.78 -34.18 38.85
N LEU A 31 -2.55 -35.44 39.25
CA LEU A 31 -1.81 -35.75 40.47
C LEU A 31 -0.32 -35.39 40.36
N CYS A 32 0.30 -35.71 39.22
CA CYS A 32 1.71 -35.38 38.95
C CYS A 32 1.89 -33.86 38.78
N GLY A 33 0.98 -33.19 38.05
CA GLY A 33 0.97 -31.73 37.92
C GLY A 33 0.78 -31.03 39.28
N LEU A 34 -0.06 -31.57 40.16
CA LEU A 34 -0.25 -31.09 41.52
C LEU A 34 1.01 -31.27 42.38
N LEU A 35 1.67 -32.43 42.33
CA LEU A 35 2.92 -32.68 43.07
C LEU A 35 4.05 -31.76 42.61
N LEU A 36 4.20 -31.55 41.30
CA LEU A 36 5.17 -30.59 40.76
C LEU A 36 4.87 -29.15 41.19
N ASN A 37 3.60 -28.73 41.14
CA ASN A 37 3.18 -27.43 41.66
C ASN A 37 3.52 -27.28 43.15
N LEU A 38 3.24 -28.31 43.96
CA LEU A 38 3.53 -28.29 45.39
C LEU A 38 5.04 -28.16 45.66
N PHE A 39 5.86 -28.89 44.89
CA PHE A 39 7.32 -28.81 44.98
C PHE A 39 7.86 -27.44 44.55
N SER A 40 7.34 -26.85 43.48
CA SER A 40 7.71 -25.50 43.04
C SER A 40 7.34 -24.45 44.10
N ILE A 41 6.15 -24.54 44.70
CA ILE A 41 5.73 -23.65 45.79
C ILE A 41 6.63 -23.81 47.02
N LEU A 42 6.95 -25.05 47.41
CA LEU A 42 7.85 -25.33 48.54
C LEU A 42 9.25 -24.76 48.30
N ALA A 43 9.79 -24.91 47.09
CA ALA A 43 11.08 -24.35 46.71
C ALA A 43 11.08 -22.81 46.78
N ILE A 44 9.99 -22.15 46.37
CA ILE A 44 9.82 -20.69 46.46
C ILE A 44 9.81 -20.21 47.92
N VAL A 45 9.14 -20.94 48.81
CA VAL A 45 9.07 -20.62 50.25
C VAL A 45 10.44 -20.77 50.92
N ILE A 46 11.19 -21.82 50.60
CA ILE A 46 12.54 -22.06 51.15
C ILE A 46 13.54 -20.99 50.70
N THR A 47 13.38 -20.46 49.48
CA THR A 47 14.33 -19.52 48.86
C THR A 47 13.92 -18.03 49.00
N LEU A 48 12.95 -17.74 49.86
CA LEU A 48 12.48 -16.39 50.14
C LEU A 48 13.55 -15.64 50.97
N PRO A 49 13.92 -14.37 50.65
CA PRO A 49 13.25 -13.43 49.74
C PRO A 49 13.75 -13.42 48.29
N PHE A 50 14.79 -14.17 47.95
CA PHE A 50 15.45 -14.08 46.63
C PHE A 50 14.53 -14.55 45.48
N SER A 51 13.68 -15.56 45.71
CA SER A 51 12.76 -16.09 44.69
C SER A 51 11.73 -15.06 44.23
N LEU A 52 11.33 -14.12 45.09
CA LEU A 52 10.27 -13.15 44.82
C LEU A 52 10.66 -12.16 43.72
N LEU A 53 11.94 -11.81 43.64
CA LEU A 53 12.52 -10.98 42.58
C LEU A 53 12.51 -11.69 41.21
N PHE A 54 12.62 -13.02 41.18
CA PHE A 54 12.59 -13.80 39.94
C PHE A 54 11.18 -14.09 39.45
N CYS A 55 10.22 -14.25 40.36
CA CYS A 55 8.83 -14.60 40.03
C CYS A 55 8.01 -13.40 39.55
N LEU A 56 8.36 -12.18 39.97
CA LEU A 56 7.68 -10.96 39.53
C LEU A 56 8.22 -10.53 38.16
N LYS A 57 7.37 -10.60 37.14
CA LYS A 57 7.66 -10.09 35.80
C LYS A 57 6.67 -9.00 35.42
N VAL A 58 7.21 -7.94 34.85
CA VAL A 58 6.43 -6.81 34.33
C VAL A 58 6.35 -6.92 32.81
N VAL A 59 5.12 -6.79 32.31
CA VAL A 59 4.80 -6.75 30.88
C VAL A 59 4.27 -5.36 30.55
N GLN A 60 4.80 -4.77 29.49
CA GLN A 60 4.44 -3.42 29.05
C GLN A 60 3.05 -3.40 28.40
N GLU A 61 2.41 -2.23 28.31
CA GLU A 61 1.06 -2.09 27.72
C GLU A 61 0.94 -2.55 26.26
N TYR A 62 2.04 -2.44 25.51
CA TYR A 62 2.12 -2.86 24.11
C TYR A 62 2.54 -4.33 23.94
N GLU A 63 2.86 -5.02 25.04
CA GLU A 63 3.24 -6.43 25.04
C GLU A 63 2.09 -7.29 25.58
N ARG A 64 1.99 -8.52 25.07
CA ARG A 64 1.16 -9.59 25.67
C ARG A 64 2.07 -10.73 26.07
N ALA A 65 1.81 -11.30 27.24
CA ALA A 65 2.49 -12.52 27.67
C ALA A 65 1.60 -13.75 27.43
N VAL A 66 2.12 -14.68 26.64
CA VAL A 66 1.56 -16.03 26.49
C VAL A 66 2.28 -16.93 27.48
N ILE A 67 1.55 -17.49 28.44
CA ILE A 67 2.10 -18.32 29.50
C ILE A 67 1.69 -19.77 29.23
N PHE A 68 2.68 -20.64 29.14
CA PHE A 68 2.52 -22.08 29.03
C PHE A 68 2.78 -22.70 30.40
N ARG A 69 1.83 -23.50 30.90
CA ARG A 69 1.99 -24.27 32.13
C ARG A 69 2.09 -25.74 31.77
N LEU A 70 3.25 -26.37 32.02
CA LEU A 70 3.51 -27.77 31.62
C LEU A 70 3.15 -28.06 30.15
N GLY A 71 3.43 -27.11 29.25
CA GLY A 71 3.13 -27.24 27.82
C GLY A 71 1.66 -27.00 27.43
N ARG A 72 0.76 -26.74 28.40
CA ARG A 72 -0.65 -26.42 28.13
C ARG A 72 -0.90 -24.92 28.18
N LEU A 73 -1.82 -24.46 27.34
CA LEU A 73 -2.38 -23.12 27.43
C LEU A 73 -3.47 -23.10 28.51
N PRO A 74 -3.32 -22.29 29.57
CA PRO A 74 -4.38 -22.11 30.55
C PRO A 74 -5.60 -21.43 29.90
N HIS A 75 -6.81 -21.73 30.39
CA HIS A 75 -8.10 -21.28 29.84
C HIS A 75 -8.28 -19.75 29.67
N GLY A 76 -7.36 -18.93 30.18
CA GLY A 76 -7.38 -17.47 30.06
C GLY A 76 -6.64 -16.88 28.85
N GLY A 77 -5.98 -17.69 28.03
CA GLY A 77 -5.22 -17.20 26.87
C GLY A 77 -4.09 -16.22 27.23
N ALA A 78 -3.75 -15.31 26.31
CA ALA A 78 -2.75 -14.28 26.53
C ALA A 78 -3.15 -13.30 27.64
N LYS A 79 -2.31 -13.16 28.67
CA LYS A 79 -2.56 -12.19 29.75
C LYS A 79 -2.27 -10.76 29.25
N GLY A 80 -3.06 -9.81 29.78
CA GLY A 80 -2.93 -8.38 29.50
C GLY A 80 -1.63 -7.79 30.05
N PRO A 81 -1.46 -6.46 30.02
CA PRO A 81 -0.29 -5.81 30.60
C PRO A 81 -0.37 -5.74 32.13
N GLY A 82 0.77 -5.55 32.78
CA GLY A 82 0.87 -5.46 34.23
C GLY A 82 1.89 -6.42 34.84
N ILE A 83 1.77 -6.62 36.15
CA ILE A 83 2.65 -7.47 36.92
C ILE A 83 2.03 -8.87 36.99
N PHE A 84 2.79 -9.87 36.56
CA PHE A 84 2.38 -11.27 36.65
C PHE A 84 3.38 -12.04 37.50
N PHE A 85 2.83 -12.91 38.34
CA PHE A 85 3.60 -13.91 39.06
C PHE A 85 3.74 -15.14 38.16
N ILE A 86 4.99 -15.51 37.88
CA ILE A 86 5.34 -16.67 37.07
C ILE A 86 6.10 -17.65 37.94
N LEU A 87 5.63 -18.89 37.97
CA LEU A 87 6.26 -19.97 38.74
C LEU A 87 7.51 -20.48 38.00
N PRO A 88 8.73 -20.27 38.51
CA PRO A 88 9.93 -20.83 37.91
C PRO A 88 9.84 -22.37 37.85
N CYS A 89 10.38 -22.95 36.77
CA CYS A 89 10.41 -24.37 36.43
C CYS A 89 9.13 -24.97 35.80
N ILE A 90 7.94 -24.45 36.11
CA ILE A 90 6.67 -25.02 35.59
C ILE A 90 6.10 -24.18 34.46
N GLU A 91 6.25 -22.85 34.57
CA GLU A 91 5.68 -21.89 33.65
C GLU A 91 6.75 -21.29 32.74
N ASN A 92 6.53 -21.41 31.43
CA ASN A 92 7.29 -20.69 30.42
C ASN A 92 6.45 -19.52 29.93
N TYR A 93 7.06 -18.35 29.75
CA TYR A 93 6.37 -17.18 29.21
C TYR A 93 7.07 -16.67 27.96
N THR A 94 6.27 -16.30 26.97
CA THR A 94 6.73 -15.66 25.74
C THR A 94 6.07 -14.30 25.63
N LYS A 95 6.86 -13.25 25.48
CA LYS A 95 6.37 -11.89 25.25
C LYS A 95 6.18 -11.67 23.75
N VAL A 96 5.05 -11.11 23.37
CA VAL A 96 4.72 -10.78 21.98
C VAL A 96 4.34 -9.30 21.91
N ASP A 97 4.99 -8.57 21.01
CA ASP A 97 4.68 -7.17 20.75
C ASP A 97 3.42 -7.07 19.85
N LEU A 98 2.50 -6.20 20.22
CA LEU A 98 1.26 -5.93 19.49
C LEU A 98 1.37 -4.73 18.54
N ARG A 99 2.49 -4.01 18.54
CA ARG A 99 2.72 -2.84 17.67
C ARG A 99 2.81 -3.25 16.20
N THR A 100 2.60 -2.27 15.34
CA THR A 100 2.86 -2.42 13.90
C THR A 100 4.36 -2.61 13.68
N LEU A 101 4.70 -3.76 13.12
CA LEU A 101 6.03 -4.13 12.69
C LEU A 101 6.10 -4.05 11.17
N THR A 102 7.30 -3.79 10.67
CA THR A 102 7.59 -3.73 9.24
C THR A 102 8.70 -4.70 8.90
N PHE A 103 8.57 -5.35 7.75
CA PHE A 103 9.71 -6.05 7.14
C PHE A 103 9.73 -5.81 5.63
N ASP A 104 10.94 -5.78 5.10
CA ASP A 104 11.17 -5.72 3.67
C ASP A 104 11.07 -7.14 3.07
N VAL A 105 10.33 -7.24 1.97
CA VAL A 105 10.34 -8.40 1.08
C VAL A 105 11.52 -8.24 0.14
N PRO A 106 12.48 -9.17 0.11
CA PRO A 106 13.65 -9.06 -0.75
C PRO A 106 13.23 -9.01 -2.24
N PRO A 107 14.01 -8.33 -3.10
CA PRO A 107 13.70 -8.20 -4.52
C PRO A 107 13.43 -9.56 -5.18
N GLN A 108 12.33 -9.67 -5.91
CA GLN A 108 11.95 -10.87 -6.64
C GLN A 108 12.07 -10.63 -8.14
N GLU A 109 12.90 -11.43 -8.82
CA GLU A 109 12.99 -11.46 -10.27
C GLU A 109 11.92 -12.39 -10.84
N VAL A 110 10.99 -11.84 -11.61
CA VAL A 110 9.81 -12.55 -12.13
C VAL A 110 9.52 -12.10 -13.56
N LEU A 111 8.96 -13.01 -14.35
CA LEU A 111 8.40 -12.71 -15.65
C LEU A 111 6.94 -12.26 -15.48
N THR A 112 6.62 -11.06 -15.96
CA THR A 112 5.25 -10.54 -15.98
C THR A 112 4.40 -11.25 -17.05
N LYS A 113 3.09 -10.98 -17.05
CA LYS A 113 2.14 -11.56 -18.02
C LYS A 113 2.49 -11.25 -19.48
N ASP A 114 3.10 -10.10 -19.74
CA ASP A 114 3.59 -9.63 -21.03
C ASP A 114 5.03 -10.07 -21.35
N SER A 115 5.54 -11.07 -20.62
CA SER A 115 6.86 -11.67 -20.86
C SER A 115 8.03 -10.70 -20.66
N VAL A 116 7.90 -9.74 -19.75
CA VAL A 116 8.98 -8.83 -19.35
C VAL A 116 9.58 -9.28 -18.03
N THR A 117 10.91 -9.30 -17.96
CA THR A 117 11.63 -9.56 -16.72
C THR A 117 11.66 -8.30 -15.86
N VAL A 118 11.11 -8.39 -14.65
CA VAL A 118 11.09 -7.29 -13.68
C VAL A 118 11.63 -7.77 -12.33
N SER A 119 12.31 -6.88 -11.61
CA SER A 119 12.72 -7.11 -10.23
C SER A 119 11.98 -6.13 -9.33
N VAL A 120 11.15 -6.64 -8.43
CA VAL A 120 10.29 -5.82 -7.57
C VAL A 120 10.50 -6.17 -6.11
N ASP A 121 10.61 -5.14 -5.26
CA ASP A 121 10.58 -5.27 -3.81
C ASP A 121 9.35 -4.57 -3.20
N ALA A 122 9.04 -4.95 -1.97
CA ALA A 122 7.85 -4.45 -1.26
C ALA A 122 8.09 -4.42 0.25
N VAL A 123 7.31 -3.61 0.95
CA VAL A 123 7.31 -3.53 2.41
C VAL A 123 5.93 -3.94 2.92
N VAL A 124 5.92 -4.78 3.96
CA VAL A 124 4.67 -5.24 4.59
C VAL A 124 4.61 -4.68 6.01
N TYR A 125 3.49 -4.02 6.31
CA TYR A 125 3.17 -3.52 7.65
C TYR A 125 2.09 -4.40 8.24
N TYR A 126 2.39 -4.98 9.39
CA TYR A 126 1.53 -5.96 10.03
C TYR A 126 1.67 -5.84 11.54
N ARG A 127 0.69 -6.33 12.27
CA ARG A 127 0.75 -6.45 13.73
C ARG A 127 0.15 -7.76 14.18
N VAL A 128 0.57 -8.22 15.34
CA VAL A 128 -0.07 -9.37 15.98
C VAL A 128 -1.40 -8.91 16.56
N GLN A 129 -2.51 -9.53 16.13
CA GLN A 129 -3.83 -9.29 16.69
C GLN A 129 -4.13 -10.24 17.85
N ASN A 130 -3.73 -11.51 17.72
CA ASN A 130 -3.91 -12.51 18.77
C ASN A 130 -2.60 -13.22 19.07
N ALA A 131 -1.97 -12.81 20.18
CA ALA A 131 -0.69 -13.37 20.63
C ALA A 131 -0.77 -14.88 20.92
N THR A 132 -1.91 -15.35 21.45
CA THR A 132 -2.14 -16.77 21.76
C THR A 132 -2.04 -17.63 20.50
N VAL A 133 -2.74 -17.21 19.45
CA VAL A 133 -2.80 -17.90 18.15
C VAL A 133 -1.45 -17.81 17.44
N SER A 134 -0.79 -16.65 17.50
CA SER A 134 0.52 -16.44 16.86
C SER A 134 1.63 -17.32 17.40
N VAL A 135 1.57 -17.72 18.68
CA VAL A 135 2.57 -18.63 19.27
C VAL A 135 2.14 -20.09 19.17
N ALA A 136 0.83 -20.38 19.18
CA ALA A 136 0.33 -21.76 19.18
C ALA A 136 0.24 -22.40 17.78
N ASN A 137 -0.14 -21.63 16.76
CA ASN A 137 -0.48 -22.19 15.45
C ASN A 137 0.71 -22.32 14.49
N VAL A 138 1.78 -21.55 14.69
CA VAL A 138 2.96 -21.54 13.82
C VAL A 138 4.22 -21.40 14.67
N GLU A 139 5.26 -22.18 14.35
CA GLU A 139 6.55 -22.14 15.05
C GLU A 139 7.14 -20.71 15.05
N ASN A 140 7.19 -20.07 13.88
CA ASN A 140 7.66 -18.70 13.69
C ASN A 140 6.73 -17.92 12.75
N ALA A 141 5.68 -17.30 13.30
CA ALA A 141 4.69 -16.57 12.52
C ALA A 141 5.33 -15.47 11.63
N HIS A 142 6.30 -14.71 12.17
CA HIS A 142 7.03 -13.68 11.42
C HIS A 142 7.78 -14.23 10.20
N HIS A 143 8.44 -15.38 10.33
CA HIS A 143 9.19 -16.00 9.25
C HIS A 143 8.26 -16.56 8.17
N SER A 144 7.19 -17.25 8.59
CA SER A 144 6.18 -17.79 7.68
C SER A 144 5.47 -16.69 6.88
N THR A 145 5.13 -15.57 7.53
CA THR A 145 4.56 -14.39 6.84
C THR A 145 5.52 -13.80 5.81
N ARG A 146 6.83 -13.78 6.07
CA ARG A 146 7.82 -13.30 5.10
C ARG A 146 7.91 -14.19 3.87
N LEU A 147 7.93 -15.51 4.05
CA LEU A 147 7.93 -16.48 2.94
C LEU A 147 6.64 -16.41 2.12
N LEU A 148 5.51 -16.27 2.82
CA LEU A 148 4.21 -16.09 2.17
C LEU A 148 4.20 -14.81 1.33
N ALA A 149 4.66 -13.68 1.89
CA ALA A 149 4.74 -12.42 1.18
C ALA A 149 5.61 -12.49 -0.09
N GLN A 150 6.75 -13.18 -0.05
CA GLN A 150 7.59 -13.42 -1.24
C GLN A 150 6.83 -14.20 -2.33
N THR A 151 6.14 -15.27 -1.93
CA THR A 151 5.40 -16.13 -2.87
C THR A 151 4.18 -15.39 -3.45
N THR A 152 3.45 -14.64 -2.62
CA THR A 152 2.32 -13.81 -3.07
C THR A 152 2.76 -12.70 -4.02
N LEU A 153 3.86 -12.01 -3.70
CA LEU A 153 4.41 -10.98 -4.58
C LEU A 153 4.75 -11.57 -5.96
N ARG A 154 5.46 -12.72 -5.99
CA ARG A 154 5.79 -13.42 -7.23
C ARG A 154 4.54 -13.80 -8.04
N ASN A 155 3.52 -14.35 -7.39
CA ASN A 155 2.30 -14.77 -8.05
C ASN A 155 1.50 -13.59 -8.62
N MET A 156 1.37 -12.50 -7.85
CA MET A 156 0.67 -11.29 -8.31
C MET A 156 1.38 -10.67 -9.52
N LEU A 157 2.70 -10.50 -9.45
CA LEU A 157 3.49 -9.93 -10.55
C LEU A 157 3.39 -10.77 -11.84
N GLY A 158 3.31 -12.10 -11.73
CA GLY A 158 3.12 -12.97 -12.89
C GLY A 158 1.73 -12.87 -13.54
N THR A 159 0.71 -12.41 -12.80
CA THR A 159 -0.66 -12.25 -13.32
C THR A 159 -0.94 -10.87 -13.90
N HIS A 160 -0.07 -9.88 -13.64
CA HIS A 160 -0.21 -8.50 -14.08
C HIS A 160 0.74 -8.16 -15.24
N ASN A 161 0.34 -7.18 -16.04
CA ASN A 161 1.17 -6.64 -17.12
C ASN A 161 2.16 -5.61 -16.55
N LEU A 162 3.28 -5.34 -17.25
CA LEU A 162 4.25 -4.32 -16.84
C LEU A 162 3.60 -2.94 -16.65
N HIS A 163 2.73 -2.54 -17.58
CA HIS A 163 2.08 -1.23 -17.51
C HIS A 163 1.21 -1.07 -16.25
N GLU A 164 0.49 -2.12 -15.85
CA GLU A 164 -0.32 -2.12 -14.63
C GLU A 164 0.56 -2.03 -13.38
N ILE A 165 1.71 -2.70 -13.38
CA ILE A 165 2.68 -2.66 -12.27
C ILE A 165 3.26 -1.25 -12.09
N LEU A 166 3.51 -0.52 -13.19
CA LEU A 166 4.06 0.83 -13.17
C LEU A 166 2.99 1.91 -12.88
N SER A 167 1.79 1.78 -13.44
CA SER A 167 0.74 2.80 -13.33
C SER A 167 -0.18 2.58 -12.10
N ASP A 168 -0.58 1.34 -11.84
CA ASP A 168 -1.65 0.99 -10.89
C ASP A 168 -1.11 0.25 -9.65
N ARG A 169 0.04 0.69 -9.13
CA ARG A 169 0.71 0.09 -7.96
C ARG A 169 -0.18 -0.03 -6.71
N GLU A 170 -1.13 0.88 -6.54
CA GLU A 170 -2.06 0.89 -5.41
C GLU A 170 -3.06 -0.28 -5.48
N SER A 171 -3.51 -0.63 -6.69
CA SER A 171 -4.44 -1.75 -6.90
C SER A 171 -3.78 -3.11 -6.60
N ILE A 172 -2.51 -3.26 -6.98
CA ILE A 172 -1.70 -4.45 -6.71
C ILE A 172 -1.42 -4.56 -5.21
N SER A 173 -1.04 -3.44 -4.59
CA SER A 173 -0.80 -3.35 -3.14
C SER A 173 -2.05 -3.75 -2.34
N ALA A 174 -3.22 -3.25 -2.72
CA ALA A 174 -4.49 -3.60 -2.08
C ALA A 174 -4.87 -5.08 -2.29
N SER A 175 -4.62 -5.62 -3.49
CA SER A 175 -4.89 -7.04 -3.80
C SER A 175 -3.98 -7.98 -3.01
N MET A 176 -2.69 -7.64 -2.90
CA MET A 176 -1.72 -8.36 -2.09
C MET A 176 -2.05 -8.27 -0.59
N GLN A 177 -2.44 -7.09 -0.10
CA GLN A 177 -2.87 -6.90 1.29
C GLN A 177 -4.05 -7.81 1.64
N ARG A 178 -5.10 -7.83 0.81
CA ARG A 178 -6.26 -8.71 1.03
C ARG A 178 -5.89 -10.19 1.04
N TYR A 179 -5.03 -10.61 0.11
CA TYR A 179 -4.61 -12.00 0.04
C TYR A 179 -3.79 -12.42 1.29
N LEU A 180 -2.81 -11.60 1.66
CA LEU A 180 -1.97 -11.87 2.83
C LEU A 180 -2.80 -11.87 4.11
N ASP A 181 -3.64 -10.86 4.31
CA ASP A 181 -4.48 -10.72 5.50
C ASP A 181 -5.40 -11.94 5.70
N ASN A 182 -6.02 -12.45 4.63
CA ASN A 182 -6.88 -13.62 4.69
C ASN A 182 -6.16 -14.91 5.13
N VAL A 183 -4.89 -15.06 4.77
CA VAL A 183 -4.09 -16.26 5.12
C VAL A 183 -3.45 -16.09 6.49
N THR A 184 -2.94 -14.90 6.81
CA THR A 184 -2.25 -14.63 8.08
C THR A 184 -3.19 -14.52 9.28
N ASP A 185 -4.49 -14.34 9.06
CA ASP A 185 -5.52 -14.34 10.12
C ASP A 185 -5.50 -15.65 10.93
N TYR A 186 -5.28 -16.80 10.26
CA TYR A 186 -5.13 -18.10 10.93
C TYR A 186 -3.89 -18.19 11.84
N TRP A 187 -2.91 -17.31 11.64
CA TRP A 187 -1.70 -17.18 12.45
C TRP A 187 -1.81 -16.05 13.47
N GLY A 188 -2.98 -15.40 13.61
CA GLY A 188 -3.18 -14.29 14.54
C GLY A 188 -2.44 -13.01 14.15
N ILE A 189 -2.04 -12.89 12.87
CA ILE A 189 -1.37 -11.71 12.31
C ILE A 189 -2.35 -10.94 11.42
N LYS A 190 -2.46 -9.63 11.67
CA LYS A 190 -3.23 -8.69 10.86
C LYS A 190 -2.29 -7.91 9.95
N VAL A 191 -2.51 -7.95 8.64
CA VAL A 191 -1.76 -7.12 7.67
C VAL A 191 -2.49 -5.81 7.47
N GLU A 192 -1.86 -4.71 7.85
CA GLU A 192 -2.46 -3.37 7.81
C GLU A 192 -2.34 -2.74 6.42
N ARG A 193 -1.15 -2.81 5.83
CA ARG A 193 -0.89 -2.35 4.47
C ARG A 193 0.30 -3.08 3.86
N VAL A 194 0.33 -3.08 2.54
CA VAL A 194 1.48 -3.50 1.73
C VAL A 194 1.81 -2.34 0.81
N GLU A 195 3.09 -2.03 0.67
CA GLU A 195 3.56 -0.96 -0.20
C GLU A 195 4.62 -1.53 -1.15
N VAL A 196 4.40 -1.42 -2.46
CA VAL A 196 5.43 -1.73 -3.47
C VAL A 196 6.48 -0.62 -3.44
N LYS A 197 7.75 -0.99 -3.28
CA LYS A 197 8.85 -0.04 -3.05
C LYS A 197 9.47 0.40 -4.38
N ASP A 198 10.27 -0.45 -5.01
CA ASP A 198 10.93 -0.19 -6.30
C ASP A 198 10.59 -1.28 -7.33
N VAL A 199 10.47 -0.85 -8.59
CA VAL A 199 10.33 -1.73 -9.77
C VAL A 199 11.53 -1.49 -10.67
N ARG A 200 12.40 -2.48 -10.78
CA ARG A 200 13.62 -2.42 -11.60
C ARG A 200 13.43 -3.21 -12.89
N LEU A 201 13.81 -2.57 -13.99
CA LEU A 201 13.74 -3.10 -15.35
C LEU A 201 15.17 -3.32 -15.87
N PRO A 202 15.38 -4.27 -16.79
CA PRO A 202 16.65 -4.37 -17.52
C PRO A 202 16.99 -3.05 -18.21
N VAL A 203 18.23 -2.60 -18.06
CA VAL A 203 18.68 -1.27 -18.54
C VAL A 203 18.43 -1.09 -20.05
N GLN A 204 18.53 -2.16 -20.83
CA GLN A 204 18.26 -2.14 -22.27
C GLN A 204 16.79 -1.81 -22.57
N LEU A 205 15.85 -2.46 -21.87
CA LEU A 205 14.42 -2.23 -22.02
C LEU A 205 14.03 -0.83 -21.53
N GLN A 206 14.57 -0.42 -20.37
CA GLN A 206 14.29 0.90 -19.80
C GLN A 206 14.67 2.03 -20.77
N ARG A 207 15.82 1.91 -21.45
CA ARG A 207 16.25 2.88 -22.47
C ARG A 207 15.34 2.88 -23.70
N ALA A 208 14.95 1.69 -24.19
CA ALA A 208 14.05 1.58 -25.33
C ALA A 208 12.67 2.19 -25.03
N MET A 209 12.09 1.88 -23.86
CA MET A 209 10.83 2.46 -23.41
C MET A 209 10.90 3.97 -23.21
N ALA A 210 12.02 4.49 -22.69
CA ALA A 210 12.23 5.93 -22.54
C ALA A 210 12.24 6.63 -23.91
N ALA A 211 12.96 6.08 -24.88
CA ALA A 211 13.00 6.62 -26.25
C ALA A 211 11.63 6.56 -26.95
N GLU A 212 10.89 5.47 -26.80
CA GLU A 212 9.52 5.33 -27.33
C GLU A 212 8.57 6.35 -26.69
N ALA A 213 8.63 6.51 -25.36
CA ALA A 213 7.79 7.45 -24.63
C ALA A 213 8.09 8.91 -25.01
N GLU A 214 9.37 9.24 -25.24
CA GLU A 214 9.79 10.57 -25.71
C GLU A 214 9.25 10.86 -27.12
N ALA A 215 9.43 9.93 -28.07
CA ALA A 215 8.92 10.06 -29.42
C ALA A 215 7.38 10.18 -29.45
N ALA A 216 6.67 9.38 -28.65
CA ALA A 216 5.21 9.44 -28.54
C ALA A 216 4.73 10.77 -27.92
N ARG A 217 5.46 11.30 -26.93
CA ARG A 217 5.17 12.62 -26.34
C ARG A 217 5.40 13.75 -27.34
N GLU A 218 6.49 13.72 -28.10
CA GLU A 218 6.78 14.73 -29.11
C GLU A 218 5.74 14.71 -30.24
N ALA A 219 5.37 13.52 -30.73
CA ALA A 219 4.32 13.36 -31.72
C ALA A 219 2.97 13.91 -31.23
N LYS A 220 2.57 13.58 -29.99
CA LYS A 220 1.36 14.11 -29.37
C LYS A 220 1.41 15.64 -29.21
N ALA A 221 2.55 16.19 -28.81
CA ALA A 221 2.73 17.63 -28.67
C ALA A 221 2.55 18.35 -30.02
N LYS A 222 3.10 17.82 -31.11
CA LYS A 222 2.92 18.38 -32.47
C LYS A 222 1.46 18.35 -32.91
N VAL A 223 0.74 17.27 -32.65
CA VAL A 223 -0.70 17.18 -32.98
C VAL A 223 -1.50 18.22 -32.18
N ILE A 224 -1.25 18.34 -30.88
CA ILE A 224 -1.92 19.32 -30.02
C ILE A 224 -1.61 20.76 -30.48
N ALA A 225 -0.38 21.04 -30.87
CA ALA A 225 0.02 22.35 -31.40
C ALA A 225 -0.72 22.67 -32.71
N ALA A 226 -0.71 21.76 -33.68
CA ALA A 226 -1.41 21.94 -34.95
C ALA A 226 -2.93 22.09 -34.77
N GLU A 227 -3.52 21.32 -33.85
CA GLU A 227 -4.95 21.41 -33.54
C GLU A 227 -5.28 22.74 -32.81
N GLY A 228 -4.37 23.20 -31.95
CA GLY A 228 -4.43 24.51 -31.32
C GLY A 228 -4.36 25.66 -32.34
N GLU A 229 -3.42 25.61 -33.29
CA GLU A 229 -3.29 26.58 -34.37
C GLU A 229 -4.53 26.62 -35.27
N HIS A 230 -5.11 25.46 -35.59
CA HIS A 230 -6.33 25.39 -36.38
C HIS A 230 -7.53 25.99 -35.65
N LYS A 231 -7.70 25.68 -34.36
CA LYS A 231 -8.74 26.28 -33.51
C LYS A 231 -8.57 27.79 -33.39
N ALA A 232 -7.34 28.27 -33.18
CA ALA A 232 -7.02 29.69 -33.13
C ALA A 232 -7.31 30.39 -34.46
N SER A 233 -6.94 29.78 -35.58
CA SER A 233 -7.19 30.32 -36.92
C SER A 233 -8.68 30.45 -37.23
N ARG A 234 -9.49 29.46 -36.84
CA ARG A 234 -10.96 29.55 -36.96
C ARG A 234 -11.53 30.69 -36.13
N ALA A 235 -11.14 30.79 -34.86
CA ALA A 235 -11.61 31.87 -34.00
C ALA A 235 -11.21 33.26 -34.53
N LEU A 236 -10.00 33.41 -35.08
CA LEU A 236 -9.54 34.65 -35.71
C LEU A 236 -10.32 34.97 -36.99
N LYS A 237 -10.65 33.96 -37.81
CA LYS A 237 -11.49 34.12 -38.99
C LYS A 237 -12.88 34.63 -38.62
N ASP A 238 -13.52 34.00 -37.64
CA ASP A 238 -14.85 34.39 -37.17
C ASP A 238 -14.83 35.83 -36.62
N ALA A 239 -13.80 36.17 -35.84
CA ALA A 239 -13.60 37.54 -35.36
C ALA A 239 -13.39 38.54 -36.50
N ALA A 240 -12.68 38.16 -37.57
CA ALA A 240 -12.46 39.01 -38.74
C ALA A 240 -13.75 39.24 -39.53
N GLU A 241 -14.59 38.21 -39.71
CA GLU A 241 -15.91 38.35 -40.35
C GLU A 241 -16.83 39.31 -39.57
N VAL A 242 -16.86 39.20 -38.24
CA VAL A 242 -17.61 40.13 -37.37
C VAL A 242 -17.09 41.56 -37.49
N ILE A 243 -15.77 41.75 -37.53
CA ILE A 243 -15.16 43.08 -37.68
C ILE A 243 -15.44 43.67 -39.06
N ALA A 244 -15.45 42.86 -40.12
CA ALA A 244 -15.74 43.33 -41.47
C ALA A 244 -17.17 43.87 -41.62
N GLN A 245 -18.13 43.37 -40.82
CA GLN A 245 -19.51 43.87 -40.81
C GLN A 245 -19.63 45.29 -40.23
N SER A 246 -18.66 45.75 -39.43
CA SER A 246 -18.70 47.08 -38.80
C SER A 246 -17.36 47.81 -38.96
N PRO A 247 -17.27 48.80 -39.87
CA PRO A 247 -16.04 49.57 -40.10
C PRO A 247 -15.48 50.25 -38.84
N ALA A 248 -16.35 50.64 -37.90
CA ALA A 248 -15.95 51.24 -36.63
C ALA A 248 -15.14 50.28 -35.73
N ALA A 249 -15.35 48.96 -35.86
CA ALA A 249 -14.62 47.96 -35.08
C ALA A 249 -13.12 47.89 -35.47
N LEU A 250 -12.79 48.09 -36.75
CA LEU A 250 -11.39 48.19 -37.20
C LEU A 250 -10.69 49.42 -36.59
N GLN A 251 -11.39 50.56 -36.54
CA GLN A 251 -10.88 51.78 -35.93
C GLN A 251 -10.64 51.63 -34.42
N LEU A 252 -11.57 51.00 -33.70
CA LEU A 252 -11.39 50.69 -32.28
C LEU A 252 -10.22 49.73 -32.05
N ARG A 253 -10.08 48.69 -32.88
CA ARG A 253 -8.94 47.77 -32.79
C ARG A 253 -7.62 48.48 -33.08
N TYR A 254 -7.57 49.37 -34.07
CA TYR A 254 -6.39 50.19 -34.37
C TYR A 254 -6.00 51.06 -33.16
N LEU A 255 -6.96 51.74 -32.52
CA LEU A 255 -6.70 52.53 -31.31
C LEU A 255 -6.25 51.66 -30.13
N GLN A 256 -6.81 50.46 -29.95
CA GLN A 256 -6.34 49.52 -28.93
C GLN A 256 -4.91 49.06 -29.20
N THR A 257 -4.56 48.72 -30.44
CA THR A 257 -3.19 48.33 -30.81
C THR A 257 -2.20 49.47 -30.54
N LEU A 258 -2.59 50.72 -30.84
CA LEU A 258 -1.78 51.89 -30.50
C LEU A 258 -1.57 52.04 -28.98
N ASN A 259 -2.59 51.77 -28.18
CA ASN A 259 -2.45 51.79 -26.72
C ASN A 259 -1.48 50.71 -26.23
N THR A 260 -1.60 49.47 -26.74
CA THR A 260 -0.68 48.37 -26.40
C THR A 260 0.77 48.68 -26.78
N ILE A 261 1.01 49.24 -27.97
CA ILE A 261 2.34 49.68 -28.43
C ILE A 261 2.87 50.82 -27.56
N SER A 262 2.02 51.73 -27.08
CA SER A 262 2.41 52.79 -26.15
C SER A 262 2.77 52.24 -24.75
N THR A 263 2.20 51.09 -24.37
CA THR A 263 2.49 50.46 -23.07
C THR A 263 3.80 49.65 -23.08
N GLU A 264 4.13 48.99 -24.18
CA GLU A 264 5.46 48.41 -24.42
C GLU A 264 6.46 49.54 -24.72
N LYS A 265 7.30 49.91 -23.75
CA LYS A 265 8.25 51.05 -23.80
C LYS A 265 9.32 50.96 -24.92
N ASN A 266 8.94 51.01 -26.19
CA ASN A 266 9.84 51.06 -27.35
C ASN A 266 9.98 52.50 -27.85
N SER A 267 11.23 52.96 -28.05
CA SER A 267 11.57 54.36 -28.37
C SER A 267 11.37 54.77 -29.83
N THR A 268 10.88 53.87 -30.69
CA THR A 268 10.62 54.15 -32.11
C THR A 268 9.24 53.62 -32.49
N ILE A 269 8.28 54.53 -32.66
CA ILE A 269 6.90 54.22 -33.05
C ILE A 269 6.80 54.36 -34.57
N ILE A 270 6.76 53.23 -35.28
CA ILE A 270 6.52 53.22 -36.73
C ILE A 270 5.01 53.30 -36.93
N PHE A 271 4.52 54.42 -37.49
CA PHE A 271 3.10 54.64 -37.77
C PHE A 271 2.74 54.12 -39.17
N PRO A 272 1.98 53.01 -39.30
CA PRO A 272 1.35 52.68 -40.56
C PRO A 272 0.12 53.59 -40.73
N LEU A 273 0.22 54.55 -41.65
CA LEU A 273 -0.92 55.39 -42.05
C LEU A 273 -1.70 54.70 -43.19
N PRO A 274 -3.02 54.51 -43.07
CA PRO A 274 -3.84 53.98 -44.15
C PRO A 274 -3.81 54.91 -45.37
N ILE A 275 -3.62 54.34 -46.56
CA ILE A 275 -3.43 55.06 -47.83
C ILE A 275 -4.68 55.91 -48.18
N GLU A 276 -5.86 55.57 -47.62
CA GLU A 276 -7.10 56.33 -47.79
C GLU A 276 -7.03 57.74 -47.18
N PHE A 277 -6.24 57.96 -46.12
CA PHE A 277 -6.00 59.32 -45.61
C PHE A 277 -5.10 60.11 -46.56
N MET A 278 -4.17 59.45 -47.26
CA MET A 278 -3.31 60.11 -48.25
C MET A 278 -4.06 60.47 -49.53
N SER A 279 -5.05 59.68 -49.95
CA SER A 279 -5.86 60.00 -51.14
C SER A 279 -6.76 61.23 -50.93
N ALA A 280 -7.22 61.47 -49.70
CA ALA A 280 -7.95 62.69 -49.34
C ALA A 280 -7.10 63.98 -49.50
N PHE A 281 -5.79 63.90 -49.31
CA PHE A 281 -4.86 65.01 -49.55
C PHE A 281 -4.40 65.15 -51.01
N LYS A 282 -4.67 64.15 -51.86
CA LYS A 282 -4.24 64.15 -53.28
C LYS A 282 -5.29 64.71 -54.25
N ASN A 283 -6.53 64.89 -53.79
CA ASN A 283 -7.64 65.45 -54.56
C ASN A 283 -7.89 66.96 -54.27
N GLN A 284 -6.86 67.68 -53.81
CA GLN A 284 -6.91 69.13 -53.61
C GLN A 284 -5.93 69.83 -54.55
#